data_AF-A0A9D9L7A8-F1
#
_entry.id   AF-A0A9D9L7A8-F1
#
_cell.length_a   1.000
_cell.length_b   1.000
_cell.length_c   1.000
_cell.angle_alpha   90.00
_cell.angle_beta   90.00
_cell.angle_gamma   90.00
#
_symmetry.space_group_name_H-M   'P 1'
#
loop_
_entity.id
_entity.type
_entity.pdbx_description
1 polymer ?
#
loop_
_entity_poly.entity_id
_entity_poly.type
_entity_poly.pdbx_seq_one_letter_code
_entity_poly.pdbx_strand_id
1 'polypeptide(L)'
;LGYYISDETPREQIPFLLDTREKISALDPWHPVWTLTYRVEDLPLYNITGDVLSVDPYPIKANQTSQSLDDMVYSLRSSQRGGQPVWIVPQAFNWMYLSSTDPEKLRQSRGPNAQEMVAMPLLSAALGARGFIYYGYITIFLKMKKYTPEIGDEAWENLKASAKVIKSLEKYILGKEGARELPVAGTDRVISGLLRADDGTTTVLLVALGPEAAKGTVTLPADKEYRSRCGRTKKIAPGVYEFSADAIDYDILEEE
;
A
#
# COMPACT_ATOMS: atom_id res chain seq x y z
N LEU A 1 13.32 -3.20 16.37
CA LEU A 1 14.05 -4.37 15.83
C LEU A 1 13.01 -5.47 15.58
N GLY A 2 13.21 -6.35 14.58
CA GLY A 2 12.26 -7.42 14.24
C GLY A 2 12.92 -8.42 13.28
N TYR A 3 12.37 -9.63 13.17
CA TYR A 3 12.98 -10.76 12.47
C TYR A 3 12.26 -11.12 11.18
N TYR A 4 12.90 -10.83 10.03
CA TYR A 4 12.42 -11.27 8.72
C TYR A 4 12.84 -12.72 8.45
N ILE A 5 11.90 -13.65 8.42
CA ILE A 5 12.23 -15.09 8.35
C ILE A 5 11.82 -15.78 7.06
N SER A 6 11.03 -15.13 6.22
CA SER A 6 10.59 -15.69 4.94
C SER A 6 10.58 -14.61 3.89
N ASP A 7 11.34 -14.84 2.82
CA ASP A 7 11.26 -14.12 1.56
C ASP A 7 10.71 -15.07 0.50
N GLU A 8 9.40 -15.07 0.30
CA GLU A 8 8.72 -15.89 -0.72
C GLU A 8 9.03 -17.39 -0.63
N THR A 9 9.28 -17.88 0.59
CA THR A 9 9.65 -19.26 0.83
C THR A 9 8.55 -20.21 0.32
N PRO A 10 8.87 -21.38 -0.26
CA PRO A 10 7.85 -22.30 -0.77
C PRO A 10 6.94 -22.85 0.34
N ARG A 11 5.71 -23.20 -0.04
CA ARG A 11 4.66 -23.68 0.89
C ARG A 11 5.10 -24.91 1.69
N GLU A 12 5.89 -25.77 1.09
CA GLU A 12 6.40 -27.00 1.72
C GLU A 12 7.30 -26.72 2.94
N GLN A 13 7.84 -25.51 3.05
CA GLN A 13 8.70 -25.11 4.18
C GLN A 13 7.95 -24.34 5.27
N ILE A 14 6.63 -24.20 5.20
CA ILE A 14 5.83 -23.63 6.31
C ILE A 14 6.14 -24.29 7.67
N PRO A 15 6.29 -25.62 7.80
CA PRO A 15 6.69 -26.23 9.07
C PRO A 15 8.04 -25.75 9.59
N PHE A 16 9.01 -25.51 8.70
CA PHE A 16 10.32 -24.98 9.07
C PHE A 16 10.25 -23.52 9.53
N LEU A 17 9.44 -22.70 8.84
CA LEU A 17 9.22 -21.31 9.23
C LEU A 17 8.52 -21.21 10.60
N LEU A 18 7.56 -22.09 10.87
CA LEU A 18 6.88 -22.17 12.17
C LEU A 18 7.85 -22.51 13.30
N ASP A 19 8.65 -23.58 13.14
CA ASP A 19 9.70 -23.96 14.12
C ASP A 19 10.72 -22.82 14.33
N THR A 20 11.09 -22.12 13.25
CA THR A 20 11.97 -20.94 13.33
C THR A 20 11.33 -19.81 14.14
N ARG A 21 10.06 -19.48 13.86
CA ARG A 21 9.31 -18.48 14.63
C ARG A 21 9.28 -18.84 16.11
N GLU A 22 8.91 -20.07 16.46
CA GLU A 22 8.80 -20.51 17.85
C GLU A 22 10.14 -20.40 18.60
N LYS A 23 11.25 -20.77 17.95
CA LYS A 23 12.59 -20.61 18.51
C LYS A 23 12.96 -19.14 18.73
N ILE A 24 12.65 -18.27 17.77
CA ILE A 24 12.90 -16.83 17.93
C ILE A 24 12.05 -16.28 19.07
N SER A 25 10.76 -16.58 19.13
CA SER A 25 9.87 -16.11 20.21
C SER A 25 10.32 -16.61 21.59
N ALA A 26 10.93 -17.78 21.69
CA ALA A 26 11.49 -18.29 22.95
C ALA A 26 12.78 -17.56 23.38
N LEU A 27 13.61 -17.13 22.42
CA LEU A 27 14.89 -16.49 22.68
C LEU A 27 14.77 -14.96 22.82
N ASP A 28 13.86 -14.34 22.07
CA ASP A 28 13.62 -12.90 22.05
C ASP A 28 12.12 -12.60 21.93
N PRO A 29 11.36 -12.67 23.03
CA PRO A 29 9.92 -12.45 23.02
C PRO A 29 9.51 -10.99 22.82
N TRP A 30 10.46 -10.05 22.77
CA TRP A 30 10.20 -8.62 22.74
C TRP A 30 10.18 -8.01 21.34
N HIS A 31 10.56 -8.78 20.32
CA HIS A 31 10.63 -8.32 18.93
C HIS A 31 9.79 -9.20 18.01
N PRO A 32 9.01 -8.58 17.09
CA PRO A 32 8.11 -9.34 16.22
C PRO A 32 8.88 -10.13 15.17
N VAL A 33 8.33 -11.28 14.84
CA VAL A 33 8.70 -12.07 13.66
C VAL A 33 7.72 -11.73 12.54
N TRP A 34 8.23 -11.51 11.33
CA TRP A 34 7.37 -11.25 10.18
C TRP A 34 7.78 -12.10 8.98
N THR A 35 6.77 -12.50 8.21
CA THR A 35 6.86 -13.46 7.12
C THR A 35 6.29 -12.83 5.85
N LEU A 36 6.96 -13.02 4.71
CA LEU A 36 6.49 -12.50 3.43
C LEU A 36 6.31 -13.63 2.41
N THR A 37 5.27 -13.48 1.59
CA THR A 37 5.08 -14.24 0.36
C THR A 37 4.32 -13.42 -0.67
N TYR A 38 4.65 -13.59 -1.94
CA TYR A 38 3.89 -13.05 -3.08
C TYR A 38 2.74 -13.98 -3.51
N ARG A 39 2.68 -15.21 -2.97
CA ARG A 39 1.71 -16.24 -3.37
C ARG A 39 0.36 -15.99 -2.71
N VAL A 40 -0.49 -15.20 -3.38
CA VAL A 40 -1.76 -14.72 -2.82
C VAL A 40 -2.67 -15.84 -2.32
N GLU A 41 -2.74 -16.96 -3.04
CA GLU A 41 -3.54 -18.14 -2.66
C GLU A 41 -3.05 -18.81 -1.36
N ASP A 42 -1.76 -18.71 -1.06
CA ASP A 42 -1.18 -19.32 0.12
C ASP A 42 -1.13 -18.36 1.32
N LEU A 43 -1.38 -17.05 1.15
CA LEU A 43 -1.32 -16.06 2.25
C LEU A 43 -2.06 -16.52 3.52
N PRO A 44 -3.27 -17.11 3.46
CA PRO A 44 -3.94 -17.64 4.65
C PRO A 44 -3.11 -18.66 5.44
N LEU A 45 -2.26 -19.45 4.76
CA LEU A 45 -1.44 -20.51 5.33
C LEU A 45 -0.19 -19.99 6.03
N TYR A 46 0.34 -18.83 5.60
CA TYR A 46 1.52 -18.21 6.21
C TYR A 46 1.22 -17.43 7.49
N ASN A 47 -0.05 -17.23 7.85
CA ASN A 47 -0.41 -16.47 9.07
C ASN A 47 0.13 -17.05 10.38
N ILE A 48 0.48 -18.34 10.39
CA ILE A 48 1.06 -18.99 11.57
C ILE A 48 2.57 -18.80 11.67
N THR A 49 3.23 -18.37 10.59
CA THR A 49 4.70 -18.30 10.50
C THR A 49 5.26 -16.95 10.90
N GLY A 50 4.42 -15.98 11.30
CA GLY A 50 4.87 -14.69 11.83
C GLY A 50 3.82 -14.06 12.77
N ASP A 51 4.26 -13.06 13.53
CA ASP A 51 3.37 -12.13 14.24
C ASP A 51 2.78 -11.06 13.30
N VAL A 52 3.39 -10.90 12.13
CA VAL A 52 2.96 -10.01 11.06
C VAL A 52 3.07 -10.76 9.73
N LEU A 53 2.01 -10.73 8.94
CA LEU A 53 2.02 -11.19 7.56
C LEU A 53 2.38 -10.04 6.63
N SER A 54 3.24 -10.32 5.66
CA SER A 54 3.59 -9.38 4.59
C SER A 54 3.31 -9.93 3.22
N VAL A 55 2.95 -9.01 2.33
CA VAL A 55 2.75 -9.26 0.90
C VAL A 55 3.33 -8.10 0.11
N ASP A 56 3.77 -8.37 -1.10
CA ASP A 56 4.49 -7.44 -1.96
C ASP A 56 3.89 -7.35 -3.36
N PRO A 57 2.62 -6.92 -3.47
CA PRO A 57 1.98 -6.74 -4.76
C PRO A 57 2.64 -5.58 -5.50
N TYR A 58 3.16 -5.86 -6.69
CA TYR A 58 3.82 -4.89 -7.56
C TYR A 58 2.99 -4.65 -8.84
N PRO A 59 1.96 -3.78 -8.75
CA PRO A 59 0.96 -3.63 -9.80
C PRO A 59 1.49 -2.88 -11.04
N ILE A 60 2.46 -1.98 -10.89
CA ILE A 60 2.86 -1.08 -11.97
C ILE A 60 3.79 -1.81 -12.95
N LYS A 61 3.29 -2.11 -14.15
CA LYS A 61 4.01 -2.87 -15.19
C LYS A 61 4.82 -1.94 -16.09
N ALA A 62 6.06 -2.34 -16.38
CA ALA A 62 7.05 -1.50 -17.07
C ALA A 62 6.60 -0.96 -18.44
N ASN A 63 5.90 -1.78 -19.21
CA ASN A 63 5.61 -1.56 -20.63
C ASN A 63 4.10 -1.46 -20.90
N GLN A 64 3.28 -1.17 -19.89
CA GLN A 64 1.84 -1.00 -20.06
C GLN A 64 1.47 0.49 -19.94
N THR A 65 0.61 0.94 -20.86
CA THR A 65 0.06 2.30 -20.85
C THR A 65 -1.01 2.46 -19.77
N SER A 66 -1.79 1.41 -19.54
CA SER A 66 -2.86 1.31 -18.55
C SER A 66 -2.36 0.55 -17.32
N GLN A 67 -2.64 1.06 -16.12
CA GLN A 67 -2.25 0.43 -14.85
C GLN A 67 -3.47 0.30 -13.93
N SER A 68 -3.50 -0.75 -13.14
CA SER A 68 -4.57 -1.00 -12.17
C SER A 68 -4.00 -1.47 -10.83
N LEU A 69 -4.69 -1.14 -9.74
CA LEU A 69 -4.39 -1.64 -8.39
C LEU A 69 -5.19 -2.91 -8.02
N ASP A 70 -5.85 -3.57 -8.97
CA ASP A 70 -6.69 -4.75 -8.69
C ASP A 70 -5.92 -5.91 -8.03
N ASP A 71 -4.72 -6.23 -8.53
CA ASP A 71 -3.85 -7.26 -7.94
C ASP A 71 -3.54 -6.97 -6.47
N MET A 72 -3.41 -5.67 -6.14
CA MET A 72 -3.12 -5.20 -4.80
C MET A 72 -4.34 -5.32 -3.88
N VAL A 73 -5.54 -4.98 -4.37
CA VAL A 73 -6.81 -5.22 -3.65
C VAL A 73 -7.00 -6.71 -3.37
N TYR A 74 -6.76 -7.57 -4.37
CA TYR A 74 -6.88 -9.02 -4.22
C TYR A 74 -5.90 -9.57 -3.17
N SER A 75 -4.65 -9.13 -3.23
CA SER A 75 -3.59 -9.52 -2.28
C SER A 75 -3.92 -9.09 -0.86
N LEU A 76 -4.28 -7.83 -0.65
CA LEU A 76 -4.61 -7.29 0.67
C LEU A 76 -5.83 -7.99 1.28
N ARG A 77 -6.92 -8.15 0.52
CA ARG A 77 -8.11 -8.87 0.99
C ARG A 77 -7.80 -10.32 1.34
N SER A 78 -6.88 -10.97 0.64
CA SER A 78 -6.46 -12.33 0.94
C SER A 78 -5.62 -12.41 2.22
N SER A 79 -4.71 -11.44 2.44
CA SER A 79 -3.94 -11.33 3.70
C SER A 79 -4.84 -11.16 4.93
N GLN A 80 -5.92 -10.38 4.81
CA GLN A 80 -6.84 -10.11 5.93
C GLN A 80 -7.61 -11.36 6.41
N ARG A 81 -7.72 -12.42 5.59
CA ARG A 81 -8.42 -13.67 5.98
C ARG A 81 -7.76 -14.38 7.16
N GLY A 82 -6.50 -14.08 7.41
CA GLY A 82 -5.69 -14.65 8.48
C GLY A 82 -5.88 -14.06 9.87
N GLY A 83 -6.42 -12.85 9.96
CA GLY A 83 -6.52 -12.10 11.21
C GLY A 83 -5.20 -11.55 11.76
N GLN A 84 -4.04 -11.88 11.16
CA GLN A 84 -2.77 -11.27 11.53
C GLN A 84 -2.69 -9.81 11.06
N PRO A 85 -1.98 -8.94 11.79
CA PRO A 85 -1.59 -7.63 11.27
C PRO A 85 -0.85 -7.79 9.94
N VAL A 86 -1.16 -6.90 8.99
CA VAL A 86 -0.55 -6.91 7.66
C VAL A 86 0.41 -5.73 7.52
N TRP A 87 1.65 -6.02 7.11
CA TRP A 87 2.54 -5.02 6.53
C TRP A 87 2.58 -5.21 5.01
N ILE A 88 2.72 -4.12 4.28
CA ILE A 88 2.80 -4.14 2.83
C ILE A 88 4.22 -3.79 2.41
N VAL A 89 4.65 -4.33 1.27
CA VAL A 89 5.89 -3.95 0.60
C VAL A 89 5.55 -3.24 -0.70
N PRO A 90 5.36 -1.91 -0.72
CA PRO A 90 4.97 -1.20 -1.93
C PRO A 90 6.09 -1.18 -2.97
N GLN A 91 5.72 -1.21 -4.24
CA GLN A 91 6.63 -1.07 -5.37
C GLN A 91 7.28 0.31 -5.36
N ALA A 92 8.61 0.38 -5.34
CA ALA A 92 9.37 1.62 -5.60
C ALA A 92 10.37 1.48 -6.76
N PHE A 93 10.21 0.44 -7.58
CA PHE A 93 11.12 0.10 -8.67
C PHE A 93 10.39 -0.03 -10.01
N ASN A 94 11.16 -0.04 -11.10
CA ASN A 94 10.70 -0.38 -12.44
C ASN A 94 11.16 -1.81 -12.79
N TRP A 95 10.22 -2.67 -13.17
CA TRP A 95 10.47 -4.07 -13.55
C TRP A 95 11.55 -4.25 -14.62
N MET A 96 11.69 -3.32 -15.58
CA MET A 96 12.68 -3.43 -16.65
C MET A 96 14.13 -3.50 -16.13
N TYR A 97 14.42 -2.91 -14.97
CA TYR A 97 15.76 -2.96 -14.36
C TYR A 97 16.10 -4.33 -13.78
N LEU A 98 15.14 -5.26 -13.68
CA LEU A 98 15.41 -6.64 -13.28
C LEU A 98 15.95 -7.47 -14.45
N SER A 99 15.62 -7.11 -15.69
CA SER A 99 15.96 -7.88 -16.90
C SER A 99 16.85 -7.14 -17.90
N SER A 100 17.13 -5.85 -17.69
CA SER A 100 17.89 -5.02 -18.63
C SER A 100 18.83 -4.03 -17.92
N THR A 101 19.93 -3.71 -18.58
CA THR A 101 20.84 -2.60 -18.26
C THR A 101 21.01 -1.64 -19.43
N ASP A 102 20.27 -1.84 -20.52
CA ASP A 102 20.31 -1.00 -21.72
C ASP A 102 19.52 0.31 -21.48
N PRO A 103 20.20 1.47 -21.42
CA PRO A 103 19.55 2.74 -21.09
C PRO A 103 18.42 3.15 -22.04
N GLU A 104 18.46 2.74 -23.31
CA GLU A 104 17.40 3.08 -24.26
C GLU A 104 16.11 2.32 -23.92
N LYS A 105 16.20 1.00 -23.73
CA LYS A 105 15.07 0.17 -23.29
C LYS A 105 14.54 0.59 -21.93
N LEU A 106 15.43 0.98 -21.02
CA LEU A 106 15.03 1.44 -19.69
C LEU A 106 14.18 2.72 -19.77
N ARG A 107 14.54 3.68 -20.63
CA ARG A 107 13.75 4.91 -20.85
C ARG A 107 12.42 4.71 -21.55
N GLN A 108 12.26 3.60 -22.27
CA GLN A 108 10.99 3.22 -22.89
C GLN A 108 10.02 2.52 -21.92
N SER A 109 10.44 2.37 -20.66
CA SER A 109 9.66 1.74 -19.61
C SER A 109 9.50 2.67 -18.41
N ARG A 110 8.59 2.36 -17.50
CA ARG A 110 8.41 3.16 -16.27
C ARG A 110 8.17 2.34 -15.01
N GLY A 111 8.53 2.93 -13.88
CA GLY A 111 8.05 2.49 -12.56
C GLY A 111 6.79 3.27 -12.16
N PRO A 112 6.44 3.22 -10.87
CA PRO A 112 5.39 4.07 -10.31
C PRO A 112 5.68 5.55 -10.50
N ASN A 113 4.69 6.31 -10.95
CA ASN A 113 4.74 7.77 -10.95
C ASN A 113 4.47 8.34 -9.54
N ALA A 114 4.49 9.66 -9.39
CA ALA A 114 4.29 10.33 -8.11
C ALA A 114 2.95 9.98 -7.43
N GLN A 115 1.85 9.92 -8.20
CA GLN A 115 0.52 9.61 -7.69
C GLN A 115 0.42 8.13 -7.29
N GLU A 116 0.87 7.21 -8.15
CA GLU A 116 0.88 5.78 -7.91
C GLU A 116 1.71 5.41 -6.67
N MET A 117 2.86 6.07 -6.48
CA MET A 117 3.76 5.86 -5.33
C MET A 117 3.08 6.16 -4.00
N VAL A 118 2.10 7.08 -3.97
CA VAL A 118 1.31 7.43 -2.79
C VAL A 118 0.01 6.63 -2.72
N ALA A 119 -0.65 6.39 -3.85
CA ALA A 119 -1.91 5.65 -3.91
C ALA A 119 -1.76 4.21 -3.39
N MET A 120 -0.67 3.51 -3.74
CA MET A 120 -0.42 2.13 -3.28
C MET A 120 -0.43 1.98 -1.75
N PRO A 121 0.40 2.69 -0.97
CA PRO A 121 0.38 2.58 0.48
C PRO A 121 -0.92 3.16 1.10
N LEU A 122 -1.56 4.17 0.50
CA LEU A 122 -2.86 4.65 0.99
C LEU A 122 -3.97 3.61 0.80
N LEU A 123 -4.00 2.91 -0.34
CA LEU A 123 -4.92 1.80 -0.57
C LEU A 123 -4.70 0.71 0.47
N SER A 124 -3.45 0.41 0.76
CA SER A 124 -3.09 -0.58 1.79
C SER A 124 -3.60 -0.16 3.16
N ALA A 125 -3.39 1.09 3.55
CA ALA A 125 -3.88 1.64 4.81
C ALA A 125 -5.41 1.60 4.88
N ALA A 126 -6.11 1.96 3.80
CA ALA A 126 -7.57 1.88 3.72
C ALA A 126 -8.10 0.44 3.89
N LEU A 127 -7.33 -0.55 3.43
CA LEU A 127 -7.60 -1.98 3.58
C LEU A 127 -6.95 -2.60 4.83
N GLY A 128 -6.51 -1.78 5.79
CA GLY A 128 -6.10 -2.23 7.12
C GLY A 128 -4.61 -2.56 7.31
N ALA A 129 -3.75 -2.34 6.31
CA ALA A 129 -2.30 -2.48 6.50
C ALA A 129 -1.77 -1.40 7.46
N ARG A 130 -0.86 -1.79 8.35
CA ARG A 130 -0.33 -0.91 9.42
C ARG A 130 1.18 -0.65 9.35
N GLY A 131 1.88 -1.29 8.41
CA GLY A 131 3.31 -1.10 8.20
C GLY A 131 3.66 -1.12 6.72
N PHE A 132 4.69 -0.38 6.33
CA PHE A 132 5.04 -0.11 4.94
C PHE A 132 6.56 -0.20 4.78
N ILE A 133 7.02 -1.13 3.95
CA ILE A 133 8.45 -1.35 3.69
C ILE A 133 8.67 -1.33 2.19
N TYR A 134 9.13 -0.21 1.65
CA TYR A 134 9.24 -0.05 0.19
C TYR A 134 10.35 -0.93 -0.38
N TYR A 135 10.00 -1.75 -1.38
CA TYR A 135 11.00 -2.46 -2.15
C TYR A 135 11.46 -1.60 -3.34
N GLY A 136 12.75 -1.27 -3.36
CA GLY A 136 13.32 -0.47 -4.43
C GLY A 136 14.70 0.10 -4.15
N TYR A 137 15.20 0.06 -2.91
CA TYR A 137 16.51 0.67 -2.57
C TYR A 137 17.64 0.20 -3.50
N ILE A 138 17.84 -1.11 -3.65
CA ILE A 138 18.87 -1.68 -4.53
C ILE A 138 18.65 -1.24 -5.97
N THR A 139 17.41 -1.28 -6.46
CA THR A 139 17.09 -0.90 -7.84
C THR A 139 17.34 0.59 -8.08
N ILE A 140 16.87 1.47 -7.20
CA ILE A 140 17.06 2.92 -7.30
C ILE A 140 18.55 3.26 -7.27
N PHE A 141 19.27 2.86 -6.22
CA PHE A 141 20.62 3.34 -5.97
C PHE A 141 21.70 2.61 -6.78
N LEU A 142 21.54 1.30 -7.02
CA LEU A 142 22.59 0.51 -7.70
C LEU A 142 22.33 0.33 -9.20
N LYS A 143 21.09 0.55 -9.67
CA LYS A 143 20.73 0.41 -11.09
C LYS A 143 20.22 1.71 -11.70
N MET A 144 19.12 2.27 -11.21
CA MET A 144 18.49 3.45 -11.84
C MET A 144 19.44 4.65 -11.84
N LYS A 145 20.03 4.98 -10.68
CA LYS A 145 21.03 6.07 -10.57
C LYS A 145 22.29 5.83 -11.40
N LYS A 146 22.58 4.58 -11.75
CA LYS A 146 23.74 4.19 -12.56
C LYS A 146 23.47 4.30 -14.07
N TYR A 147 22.34 3.77 -14.54
CA TYR A 147 22.05 3.63 -15.96
C TYR A 147 21.19 4.78 -16.53
N THR A 148 20.40 5.43 -15.68
CA THR A 148 19.42 6.48 -16.02
C THR A 148 19.24 7.41 -14.80
N PRO A 149 20.28 8.20 -14.44
CA PRO A 149 20.30 8.97 -13.20
C PRO A 149 19.08 9.85 -12.98
N GLU A 150 18.55 10.45 -14.04
CA GLU A 150 17.35 11.28 -14.03
C GLU A 150 16.11 10.53 -13.50
N ILE A 151 15.90 9.29 -13.95
CA ILE A 151 14.79 8.43 -13.51
C ILE A 151 15.04 7.95 -12.07
N GLY A 152 16.30 7.66 -11.73
CA GLY A 152 16.68 7.24 -10.38
C GLY A 152 16.49 8.34 -9.33
N ASP A 153 16.76 9.59 -9.68
CA ASP A 153 16.53 10.74 -8.82
C ASP A 153 15.02 11.02 -8.66
N GLU A 154 14.25 11.00 -9.75
CA GLU A 154 12.80 11.14 -9.69
C GLU A 154 12.14 10.05 -8.83
N ALA A 155 12.54 8.79 -9.00
CA ALA A 155 12.01 7.68 -8.20
C ALA A 155 12.30 7.84 -6.70
N TRP A 156 13.47 8.39 -6.35
CA TRP A 156 13.81 8.69 -4.97
C TRP A 156 12.97 9.83 -4.39
N GLU A 157 12.74 10.90 -5.15
CA GLU A 157 11.86 12.00 -4.73
C GLU A 157 10.41 11.52 -4.54
N ASN A 158 9.90 10.70 -5.46
CA ASN A 158 8.56 10.11 -5.35
C ASN A 158 8.43 9.24 -4.09
N LEU A 159 9.43 8.40 -3.80
CA LEU A 159 9.45 7.58 -2.57
C LEU A 159 9.44 8.47 -1.31
N LYS A 160 10.29 9.49 -1.24
CA LYS A 160 10.32 10.42 -0.10
C LYS A 160 8.98 11.14 0.09
N ALA A 161 8.36 11.59 -1.01
CA ALA A 161 7.05 12.24 -0.97
C ALA A 161 5.98 11.29 -0.40
N SER A 162 5.96 10.03 -0.85
CA SER A 162 5.05 9.02 -0.34
C SER A 162 5.28 8.70 1.13
N ALA A 163 6.52 8.50 1.55
CA ALA A 163 6.87 8.29 2.95
C ALA A 163 6.41 9.46 3.84
N LYS A 164 6.51 10.71 3.37
CA LYS A 164 6.02 11.89 4.09
C LYS A 164 4.49 11.89 4.24
N VAL A 165 3.75 11.49 3.20
CA VAL A 165 2.29 11.37 3.27
C VAL A 165 1.87 10.29 4.26
N ILE A 166 2.49 9.10 4.21
CA ILE A 166 2.17 8.03 5.16
C ILE A 166 2.54 8.43 6.60
N LYS A 167 3.68 9.08 6.80
CA LYS A 167 4.08 9.58 8.13
C LYS A 167 3.09 10.61 8.69
N SER A 168 2.49 11.47 7.86
CA SER A 168 1.48 12.42 8.34
C SER A 168 0.17 11.76 8.78
N LEU A 169 -0.06 10.50 8.39
CA LEU A 169 -1.22 9.69 8.77
C LEU A 169 -0.94 8.71 9.92
N GLU A 170 0.26 8.69 10.47
CA GLU A 170 0.72 7.71 11.47
C GLU A 170 -0.26 7.51 12.63
N LYS A 171 -0.76 8.60 13.22
CA LYS A 171 -1.69 8.52 14.36
C LYS A 171 -3.01 7.83 14.03
N TYR A 172 -3.45 7.90 12.77
CA TYR A 172 -4.69 7.29 12.30
C TYR A 172 -4.44 5.82 11.92
N ILE A 173 -3.32 5.53 11.24
CA ILE A 173 -2.94 4.17 10.83
C ILE A 173 -2.68 3.27 12.04
N LEU A 174 -2.03 3.83 13.07
CA LEU A 174 -1.73 3.12 14.31
C LEU A 174 -2.88 3.14 15.33
N GLY A 175 -3.99 3.81 15.00
CA GLY A 175 -5.17 3.87 15.86
C GLY A 175 -5.70 2.48 16.22
N LYS A 176 -6.23 2.35 17.44
CA LYS A 176 -6.66 1.03 17.96
C LYS A 176 -7.80 0.42 17.14
N GLU A 177 -8.74 1.25 16.66
CA GLU A 177 -9.89 0.79 15.88
C GLU A 177 -9.51 0.18 14.52
N GLY A 178 -8.35 0.57 13.97
CA GLY A 178 -7.96 0.20 12.61
C GLY A 178 -8.79 0.90 11.53
N ALA A 179 -8.53 0.53 10.27
CA ALA A 179 -9.27 1.07 9.15
C ALA A 179 -10.64 0.39 9.02
N ARG A 180 -11.67 1.18 8.75
CA ARG A 180 -13.01 0.71 8.40
C ARG A 180 -13.32 1.11 6.97
N GLU A 181 -13.51 0.13 6.10
CA GLU A 181 -13.91 0.39 4.71
C GLU A 181 -15.29 1.06 4.68
N LEU A 182 -15.42 2.13 3.90
CA LEU A 182 -16.69 2.82 3.68
C LEU A 182 -17.25 2.45 2.30
N PRO A 183 -18.57 2.22 2.17
CA PRO A 183 -19.17 2.02 0.87
C PRO A 183 -19.03 3.29 0.03
N VAL A 184 -18.63 3.12 -1.24
CA VAL A 184 -18.63 4.18 -2.24
C VAL A 184 -19.81 3.96 -3.18
N ALA A 185 -20.73 4.91 -3.25
CA ALA A 185 -21.86 4.83 -4.16
C ALA A 185 -21.46 5.27 -5.58
N GLY A 186 -21.95 4.54 -6.58
CA GLY A 186 -21.77 4.86 -8.00
C GLY A 186 -20.58 4.18 -8.69
N THR A 187 -19.68 3.54 -7.95
CA THR A 187 -18.52 2.84 -8.53
C THR A 187 -17.92 1.80 -7.58
N ASP A 188 -17.30 0.77 -8.12
CA ASP A 188 -16.44 -0.19 -7.43
C ASP A 188 -14.93 0.09 -7.68
N ARG A 189 -14.61 1.11 -8.49
CA ARG A 189 -13.24 1.52 -8.84
C ARG A 189 -12.62 2.50 -7.85
N VAL A 190 -13.30 2.75 -6.72
CA VAL A 190 -12.79 3.58 -5.62
C VAL A 190 -12.90 2.78 -4.34
N ILE A 191 -11.78 2.63 -3.63
CA ILE A 191 -11.74 2.09 -2.28
C ILE A 191 -11.67 3.25 -1.30
N SER A 192 -12.45 3.17 -0.22
CA SER A 192 -12.45 4.16 0.85
C SER A 192 -12.20 3.52 2.20
N GLY A 193 -11.33 4.14 3.01
CA GLY A 193 -11.09 3.72 4.39
C GLY A 193 -11.23 4.89 5.35
N LEU A 194 -12.10 4.77 6.34
CA LEU A 194 -12.16 5.65 7.51
C LEU A 194 -11.16 5.15 8.54
N LEU A 195 -10.25 6.02 8.97
CA LEU A 195 -9.30 5.74 10.04
C LEU A 195 -9.57 6.71 11.20
N ARG A 196 -9.49 6.21 12.43
CA ARG A 196 -9.67 6.98 13.66
C ARG A 196 -8.40 6.93 14.50
N ALA A 197 -7.92 8.08 14.92
CA ALA A 197 -6.84 8.18 15.89
C ALA A 197 -7.36 8.00 17.32
N ASP A 198 -6.47 7.66 18.25
CA ASP A 198 -6.84 7.44 19.66
C ASP A 198 -7.38 8.71 20.37
N ASP A 199 -7.14 9.90 19.82
CA ASP A 199 -7.71 11.18 20.27
C ASP A 199 -9.15 11.41 19.79
N GLY A 200 -9.72 10.49 19.00
CA GLY A 200 -11.07 10.55 18.45
C GLY A 200 -11.19 11.26 17.11
N THR A 201 -10.13 11.93 16.62
CA THR A 201 -10.12 12.55 15.30
C THR A 201 -10.10 11.50 14.20
N THR A 202 -10.67 11.82 13.05
CA THR A 202 -10.79 10.90 11.92
C THR A 202 -10.20 11.46 10.63
N THR A 203 -9.84 10.55 9.73
CA THR A 203 -9.49 10.86 8.34
C THR A 203 -10.11 9.81 7.42
N VAL A 204 -10.42 10.20 6.18
CA VAL A 204 -10.92 9.29 5.16
C VAL A 204 -9.93 9.24 4.02
N LEU A 205 -9.50 8.03 3.67
CA LEU A 205 -8.70 7.76 2.49
C LEU A 205 -9.65 7.39 1.35
N LEU A 206 -9.38 7.92 0.17
CA LEU A 206 -10.09 7.61 -1.08
C LEU A 206 -9.04 7.29 -2.12
N VAL A 207 -9.12 6.10 -2.74
CA VAL A 207 -8.15 5.69 -3.77
C VAL A 207 -8.89 5.14 -4.98
N ALA A 208 -8.67 5.76 -6.13
CA ALA A 208 -9.10 5.21 -7.41
C ALA A 208 -8.14 4.11 -7.87
N LEU A 209 -8.69 3.00 -8.32
CA LEU A 209 -7.91 1.82 -8.70
C LEU A 209 -7.31 1.91 -10.11
N GLY A 210 -7.70 2.93 -10.90
CA GLY A 210 -7.45 2.96 -12.34
C GLY A 210 -8.15 1.81 -13.06
N PRO A 211 -7.77 1.45 -14.29
CA PRO A 211 -7.03 2.32 -15.20
C PRO A 211 -7.89 3.44 -15.77
N GLU A 212 -9.21 3.29 -15.74
CA GLU A 212 -10.17 4.27 -16.23
C GLU A 212 -10.53 5.29 -15.15
N ALA A 213 -11.16 6.38 -15.59
CA ALA A 213 -11.68 7.39 -14.69
C ALA A 213 -12.75 6.80 -13.76
N ALA A 214 -12.68 7.17 -12.49
CA ALA A 214 -13.60 6.72 -11.47
C ALA A 214 -14.21 7.93 -10.74
N LYS A 215 -15.50 7.82 -10.44
CA LYS A 215 -16.25 8.83 -9.71
C LYS A 215 -17.22 8.16 -8.77
N GLY A 216 -17.22 8.58 -7.50
CA GLY A 216 -18.08 7.99 -6.50
C GLY A 216 -18.31 8.90 -5.30
N THR A 217 -19.31 8.59 -4.50
CA THR A 217 -19.64 9.35 -3.30
C THR A 217 -19.50 8.52 -2.04
N VAL A 218 -18.99 9.15 -0.98
CA VAL A 218 -18.96 8.57 0.37
C VAL A 218 -19.84 9.38 1.31
N THR A 219 -20.49 8.68 2.23
CA THR A 219 -21.31 9.29 3.29
C THR A 219 -20.56 9.28 4.61
N LEU A 220 -20.43 10.45 5.20
CA LEU A 220 -19.77 10.72 6.48
C LEU A 220 -20.77 11.34 7.47
N PRO A 221 -20.49 11.33 8.79
CA PRO A 221 -21.34 11.98 9.78
C PRO A 221 -21.58 13.45 9.42
N ALA A 222 -22.84 13.87 9.35
CA ALA A 222 -23.23 15.20 8.89
C ALA A 222 -22.91 16.33 9.88
N ASP A 223 -22.59 15.97 11.13
CA ASP A 223 -22.12 16.85 12.20
C ASP A 223 -20.61 17.14 12.13
N LYS A 224 -19.88 16.47 11.23
CA LYS A 224 -18.46 16.68 10.98
C LYS A 224 -18.22 17.27 9.60
N GLU A 225 -17.22 18.12 9.51
CA GLU A 225 -16.72 18.64 8.24
C GLU A 225 -15.37 18.01 7.92
N TYR A 226 -15.14 17.82 6.62
CA TYR A 226 -13.89 17.28 6.12
C TYR A 226 -13.39 18.10 4.95
N ARG A 227 -12.09 18.38 4.96
CA ARG A 227 -11.39 19.08 3.89
C ARG A 227 -10.62 18.11 3.01
N SER A 228 -10.78 18.24 1.71
CA SER A 228 -9.98 17.54 0.71
C SER A 228 -8.54 18.08 0.69
N ARG A 229 -7.56 17.20 0.94
CA ARG A 229 -6.13 17.55 0.90
C ARG A 229 -5.65 17.72 -0.54
N CYS A 230 -6.13 16.90 -1.47
CA CYS A 230 -5.67 16.86 -2.86
C CYS A 230 -6.57 17.65 -3.82
N GLY A 231 -7.66 18.25 -3.34
CA GLY A 231 -8.64 19.00 -4.12
C GLY A 231 -9.52 18.15 -5.04
N ARG A 232 -9.55 16.83 -4.86
CA ARG A 232 -10.27 15.87 -5.72
C ARG A 232 -11.63 15.47 -5.20
N THR A 233 -11.95 15.88 -3.98
CA THR A 233 -13.21 15.57 -3.32
C THR A 233 -13.96 16.84 -2.97
N LYS A 234 -15.25 16.88 -3.31
CA LYS A 234 -16.13 18.02 -3.06
C LYS A 234 -17.31 17.59 -2.21
N LYS A 235 -17.66 18.39 -1.22
CA LYS A 235 -18.93 18.22 -0.50
C LYS A 235 -20.09 18.63 -1.41
N ILE A 236 -21.02 17.72 -1.67
CA ILE A 236 -22.18 17.95 -2.55
C ILE A 236 -23.50 18.07 -1.78
N ALA A 237 -23.55 17.56 -0.55
CA ALA A 237 -24.66 17.69 0.39
C ALA A 237 -24.13 17.52 1.84
N PRO A 238 -24.91 17.84 2.88
CA PRO A 238 -24.51 17.54 4.27
C PRO A 238 -24.13 16.07 4.43
N GLY A 239 -22.89 15.81 4.88
CA GLY A 239 -22.34 14.47 5.04
C GLY A 239 -22.04 13.69 3.74
N VAL A 240 -22.17 14.29 2.55
CA VAL A 240 -21.93 13.58 1.27
C VAL A 240 -20.80 14.23 0.49
N TYR A 241 -19.78 13.44 0.19
CA TYR A 241 -18.55 13.87 -0.48
C TYR A 241 -18.35 13.09 -1.77
N GLU A 242 -18.16 13.79 -2.88
CA GLU A 242 -17.94 13.25 -4.22
C GLU A 242 -16.47 13.32 -4.59
N PHE A 243 -15.86 12.16 -4.84
CA PHE A 243 -14.48 12.02 -5.30
C PHE A 243 -14.46 11.67 -6.79
N SER A 244 -13.48 12.21 -7.51
CA SER A 244 -13.23 11.89 -8.91
C SER A 244 -11.73 11.82 -9.20
N ALA A 245 -11.34 10.87 -10.03
CA ALA A 245 -9.98 10.70 -10.55
C ALA A 245 -10.02 10.15 -11.98
N ASP A 246 -9.01 10.48 -12.79
CA ASP A 246 -8.93 10.05 -14.20
C ASP A 246 -8.24 8.69 -14.39
N ALA A 247 -7.49 8.22 -13.38
CA ALA A 247 -6.75 6.96 -13.37
C ALA A 247 -6.46 6.54 -11.91
N ILE A 248 -5.32 5.90 -11.65
CA ILE A 248 -4.82 5.71 -10.27
C ILE A 248 -4.51 7.07 -9.67
N ASP A 249 -5.30 7.45 -8.68
CA ASP A 249 -5.11 8.68 -7.91
C ASP A 249 -5.78 8.54 -6.54
N TYR A 250 -5.65 9.55 -5.70
CA TYR A 250 -6.14 9.49 -4.33
C TYR A 250 -6.60 10.86 -3.81
N ASP A 251 -7.31 10.82 -2.70
CA ASP A 251 -7.53 11.97 -1.85
C ASP A 251 -7.49 11.55 -0.37
N ILE A 252 -7.25 12.53 0.48
CA ILE A 252 -7.27 12.40 1.93
C ILE A 252 -8.22 13.46 2.44
N LEU A 253 -9.29 13.05 3.11
CA LEU A 253 -10.20 13.94 3.80
C LEU A 253 -9.76 14.09 5.25
N GLU A 254 -9.46 15.33 5.64
CA GLU A 254 -9.05 15.69 6.99
C GLU A 254 -10.23 16.30 7.73
N GLU A 255 -10.57 15.76 8.89
CA GLU A 255 -11.59 16.36 9.77
C GLU A 255 -11.15 17.78 10.20
N GLU A 256 -12.07 18.74 10.12
CA GLU A 256 -11.86 20.14 10.54
C GLU A 256 -12.23 20.41 12.01
#